data_AF-A0A1V4KMK9-F1
#
_entry.id   AF-A0A1V4KMK9-F1
#
_cell.length_a   1.000
_cell.length_b   1.000
_cell.length_c   1.000
_cell.angle_alpha   90.00
_cell.angle_beta   90.00
_cell.angle_gamma   90.00
#
_symmetry.space_group_name_H-M   'P 1'
#
loop_
_entity.id
_entity.type
_entity.pdbx_description
1 polymer ?
#
loop_
_entity_poly.entity_id
_entity_poly.type
_entity_poly.pdbx_seq_one_letter_code
_entity_poly.pdbx_strand_id
1 'polypeptide(L)' 'MAQKENANPGVSSLPEASPPPQRTFTLDDFEIGRPLGKGKFGSVYLARERSTKFLVALKVLFESQVEKEGVEHQLR' A
#
# COMPACT_ATOMS: atom_id res chain seq x y z
N MET A 1 -7.81 -7.11 -65.11
CA MET A 1 -7.25 -7.51 -63.80
C MET A 1 -7.84 -6.59 -62.75
N ALA A 2 -8.18 -7.16 -61.61
CA ALA A 2 -9.22 -6.71 -60.69
C ALA A 2 -8.89 -5.41 -59.93
N GLN A 3 -9.94 -4.61 -59.68
CA GLN A 3 -10.05 -3.81 -58.47
C GLN A 3 -10.33 -4.75 -57.28
N LYS A 4 -9.70 -4.51 -56.12
CA LYS A 4 -10.35 -4.73 -54.81
C LYS A 4 -9.65 -4.00 -53.66
N GLU A 5 -10.45 -3.18 -53.00
CA GLU A 5 -10.33 -2.60 -51.66
C GLU A 5 -10.07 -3.66 -50.59
N ASN A 6 -9.31 -3.35 -49.52
CA ASN A 6 -9.78 -3.69 -48.18
C ASN A 6 -9.06 -2.93 -47.07
N ALA A 7 -9.90 -2.46 -46.16
CA ALA A 7 -9.62 -1.78 -44.93
C ALA A 7 -8.77 -2.59 -43.94
N ASN A 8 -8.01 -1.89 -43.11
CA ASN A 8 -7.87 -2.27 -41.71
C ASN A 8 -8.20 -1.03 -40.87
N PRO A 9 -9.25 -1.05 -40.03
CA PRO A 9 -9.72 0.13 -39.32
C PRO A 9 -8.71 0.54 -38.26
N GLY A 10 -8.63 1.84 -38.04
CA GLY A 10 -7.78 2.44 -37.02
C GLY A 10 -7.95 1.72 -35.68
N VAL A 11 -6.84 1.28 -35.13
CA VAL A 11 -6.74 0.92 -33.72
C VAL A 11 -7.23 2.14 -32.93
N SER A 12 -8.43 2.03 -32.37
CA SER A 12 -8.94 2.99 -31.42
C SER A 12 -8.05 2.87 -30.20
N SER A 13 -7.29 3.93 -29.92
CA SER A 13 -6.55 4.10 -28.68
C SER A 13 -7.54 4.00 -27.52
N LEU A 14 -7.58 2.82 -26.90
CA LEU A 14 -8.21 2.64 -25.59
C LEU A 14 -7.59 3.68 -24.64
N PRO A 15 -8.38 4.36 -23.80
CA PRO A 15 -7.83 5.29 -22.84
C PRO A 15 -6.88 4.50 -21.95
N GLU A 16 -5.60 4.91 -21.97
CA GLU A 16 -4.57 4.40 -21.07
C GLU A 16 -5.04 4.71 -19.65
N ALA A 17 -5.68 3.72 -19.02
CA ALA A 17 -6.22 3.87 -17.69
C ALA A 17 -5.03 4.10 -16.76
N SER A 18 -4.87 5.34 -16.31
CA SER A 18 -3.91 5.70 -15.27
C SER A 18 -4.05 4.71 -14.13
N PRO A 19 -2.95 4.14 -13.60
CA PRO A 19 -3.03 3.18 -12.52
C PRO A 19 -3.89 3.76 -11.40
N PRO A 20 -4.78 2.97 -10.78
CA PRO A 20 -5.66 3.46 -9.74
C PRO A 20 -4.80 4.14 -8.67
N PRO A 21 -5.23 5.29 -8.12
CA PRO A 21 -4.45 6.02 -7.15
C PRO A 21 -4.10 5.09 -6.00
N GLN A 22 -2.80 4.84 -5.80
CA GLN A 22 -2.33 4.04 -4.68
C GLN A 22 -2.64 4.83 -3.41
N ARG A 23 -3.63 4.35 -2.65
CA ARG A 23 -4.02 4.99 -1.41
C ARG A 23 -2.87 4.85 -0.42
N THR A 24 -2.21 5.96 -0.11
CA THR A 24 -1.24 6.04 0.97
C THR A 24 -1.98 6.12 2.29
N PHE A 25 -1.72 5.19 3.19
CA PHE A 25 -2.27 5.23 4.55
C PHE A 25 -1.48 6.19 5.43
N THR A 26 -2.19 6.96 6.23
CA THR A 26 -1.65 7.85 7.26
C THR A 26 -2.12 7.41 8.63
N LEU A 27 -1.52 7.92 9.71
CA LEU A 27 -1.99 7.60 11.07
C LEU A 27 -3.42 8.11 11.33
N ASP A 28 -3.82 9.19 10.65
CA ASP A 28 -5.16 9.78 10.80
C ASP A 28 -6.27 8.85 10.27
N ASP A 29 -5.94 7.94 9.35
CA ASP A 29 -6.86 6.91 8.85
C ASP A 29 -7.23 5.86 9.90
N PHE A 30 -6.53 5.83 11.05
CA PHE A 30 -6.70 4.79 12.07
C PHE A 30 -7.12 5.36 13.44
N GLU A 31 -8.02 4.65 14.10
CA GLU A 31 -8.33 4.83 15.52
C GLU A 31 -7.43 3.90 16.33
N ILE A 32 -6.46 4.47 17.06
CA ILE A 32 -5.51 3.70 17.88
C ILE A 32 -6.16 3.26 19.18
N GLY A 33 -6.13 1.97 19.45
CA GLY A 33 -6.63 1.34 20.66
C GLY A 33 -5.51 0.92 21.61
N ARG A 34 -5.78 -0.14 22.39
CA ARG A 34 -4.84 -0.66 23.39
C ARG A 34 -3.58 -1.28 22.76
N PRO A 35 -2.44 -1.24 23.47
CA PRO A 35 -1.27 -2.01 23.06
C PRO A 35 -1.60 -3.51 23.07
N LEU A 36 -1.16 -4.22 22.03
CA LEU A 36 -1.29 -5.68 21.89
C LEU A 36 -0.04 -6.41 22.38
N GLY A 37 1.13 -5.79 22.26
CA GLY A 37 2.38 -6.37 22.74
C GLY A 37 3.60 -5.53 22.41
N LYS A 38 4.72 -5.86 23.06
CA LYS A 38 6.03 -5.28 22.79
C LYS A 38 6.90 -6.33 22.10
N GLY A 39 7.43 -5.99 20.94
CA GLY A 39 8.42 -6.80 20.22
C GLY A 39 9.82 -6.18 20.30
N LYS A 40 10.80 -6.84 19.68
CA LYS A 40 12.21 -6.43 19.68
C LYS A 40 12.43 -5.01 19.16
N PHE A 41 11.73 -4.63 18.10
CA PHE A 41 11.92 -3.36 17.38
C PHE A 41 10.84 -2.30 17.65
N GLY A 42 9.96 -2.54 18.62
CA GLY A 42 8.91 -1.61 18.98
C GLY A 42 7.59 -2.28 19.37
N SER A 43 6.51 -1.51 19.37
CA SER A 43 5.22 -1.90 19.97
C SER A 43 4.16 -2.18 18.90
N VAL A 44 3.25 -3.10 19.19
CA VAL A 44 2.07 -3.38 18.36
C VAL A 44 0.85 -2.82 19.05
N TYR A 45 0.02 -2.08 18.32
CA TYR A 45 -1.23 -1.51 18.80
C TYR A 45 -2.41 -2.10 18.04
N LEU A 46 -3.52 -2.34 18.73
CA LEU A 46 -4.80 -2.59 18.07
C LEU A 46 -5.23 -1.26 17.45
N ALA A 47 -5.68 -1.29 16.20
CA ALA A 47 -6.27 -0.12 15.59
C ALA A 47 -7.48 -0.50 14.73
N ARG A 48 -8.29 0.50 14.40
CA ARG A 48 -9.42 0.36 13.50
C ARG A 48 -9.30 1.34 12.36
N GLU A 49 -9.35 0.86 11.12
CA GLU A 49 -9.39 1.74 9.96
C GLU A 49 -10.71 2.54 9.98
N ARG A 50 -10.63 3.87 9.90
CA ARG A 50 -11.81 4.74 10.04
C ARG A 50 -12.81 4.56 8.91
N SER A 51 -12.35 4.27 7.69
CA SER A 51 -13.20 4.17 6.49
C SER A 51 -13.98 2.86 6.46
N THR A 52 -13.28 1.72 6.52
CA THR A 52 -13.89 0.38 6.41
C THR A 52 -14.34 -0.19 7.75
N LYS A 53 -13.92 0.44 8.85
CA LYS A 53 -14.13 -0.05 10.23
C LYS A 53 -13.46 -1.40 10.52
N PHE A 54 -12.55 -1.85 9.66
CA PHE A 54 -11.80 -3.08 9.83
C PHE A 54 -10.78 -2.98 10.96
N LEU A 55 -10.64 -4.05 11.74
CA LEU A 55 -9.66 -4.13 12.82
C LEU A 55 -8.30 -4.57 12.27
N VAL A 56 -7.26 -3.83 12.63
CA VAL A 56 -5.88 -4.05 12.20
C VAL A 56 -4.93 -3.99 13.38
N ALA A 57 -3.71 -4.46 13.19
CA ALA A 57 -2.61 -4.26 14.13
C ALA A 57 -1.60 -3.29 13.51
N LEU A 58 -1.26 -2.22 14.21
CA LEU A 58 -0.24 -1.27 13.79
C LEU A 58 1.05 -1.57 14.53
N LYS A 59 2.08 -1.96 13.78
CA LYS A 59 3.43 -2.14 14.30
C LYS A 59 4.18 -0.82 14.20
N VAL A 60 4.54 -0.26 15.35
CA VAL A 60 5.42 0.91 15.44
C VAL A 60 6.85 0.40 15.57
N LEU A 61 7.71 0.84 14.65
CA LEU A 61 9.14 0.55 14.63
C LEU A 61 9.90 1.85 14.90
N PHE A 62 10.92 1.81 15.75
CA PHE A 62 11.78 2.97 16.02
C PHE A 62 13.09 2.81 15.27
N GLU A 63 13.45 3.81 14.45
CA GLU A 63 14.67 3.81 13.62
C GLU A 63 15.93 3.53 14.46
N SER A 64 16.06 4.20 15.61
CA SER A 64 17.19 3.99 16.53
C SER A 64 17.34 2.54 17.02
N GLN A 65 16.24 1.77 17.10
CA GLN A 65 16.28 0.36 17.51
C GLN A 65 16.63 -0.56 16.34
N VAL A 66 16.24 -0.19 15.13
CA VAL A 66 16.58 -0.93 13.90
C VAL A 66 18.07 -0.81 13.62
N GLU A 67 18.61 0.40 13.67
CA GLU A 67 20.03 0.70 13.45
C GLU A 67 20.92 -0.04 14.46
N LYS A 68 20.56 0.05 15.76
CA LYS A 68 21.33 -0.58 16.85
C LYS A 68 21.44 -2.09 16.72
N GLU A 69 20.42 -2.74 16.19
CA GLU A 69 20.38 -4.20 16.03
C GLU A 69 20.98 -4.66 14.69
N GLY A 70 21.39 -3.73 13.82
CA GLY A 70 21.98 -4.04 12.50
C GLY A 70 21.01 -4.77 11.56
N VAL A 71 19.69 -4.65 11.78
CA VAL A 71 18.66 -5.38 11.01
C VAL A 71 18.01 -4.53 9.92
N GLU A 72 18.60 -3.38 9.57
CA GLU A 72 18.11 -2.51 8.50
C GLU A 72 17.82 -3.27 7.20
N HIS A 73 18.61 -4.31 6.91
CA HIS A 73 18.45 -5.12 5.71
C HIS A 73 17.17 -5.97 5.69
N GLN A 74 16.53 -6.23 6.83
CA GLN A 74 15.29 -7.03 6.93
C GLN A 74 14.01 -6.21 6.76
N LEU A 75 14.12 -4.89 6.73
CA LEU A 75 12.98 -3.97 6.62
C LEU A 75 12.85 -3.34 5.24
N ARG A 76 13.67 -3.79 4.28
CA ARG A 76 13.61 -3.38 2.87
C ARG A 76 12.63 -4.21 2.06
#